data_AF-A0A9N9K509-F1
#
_entry.id   AF-A0A9N9K509-F1
#
_cell.length_a   1.000
_cell.length_b   1.000
_cell.length_c   1.000
_cell.angle_alpha   90.00
_cell.angle_beta   90.00
_cell.angle_gamma   90.00
#
_symmetry.space_group_name_H-M   'P 1'
#
loop_
_entity.id
_entity.type
_entity.pdbx_description
1 polymer ?
#
loop_
_entity_poly.entity_id
_entity_poly.type
_entity_poly.pdbx_seq_one_letter_code
_entity_poly.pdbx_strand_id
1 'polypeptide(L)'
;NSIHDSVSLPAFEWTDKSEMGHKEEYMEWLRKYVPLGNHLIWHDVGGNHGLLNISGDHRLPFNIRGGTDVVVVGENDVSNNLIQENIYAILEIKKYVERKNVMQTILELIAADLTTIDTRIVFGILSDLRDDWRIFWCGSDRKIKFWKAQNRAIAVQTLIKLLGNTGTNLESAIPAAERVKIDTFFDNVD
;
A
#
# COMPACT_ATOMS: atom_id res chain seq x y z
N ASN A 1 -0.03 5.93 35.47
CA ASN A 1 -0.41 7.27 35.01
C ASN A 1 0.67 7.85 34.10
N SER A 2 0.48 7.68 32.80
CA SER A 2 1.08 8.56 31.80
C SER A 2 -0.01 8.75 30.74
N ILE A 3 -0.45 10.00 30.65
CA ILE A 3 -1.50 10.49 29.78
C ILE A 3 -0.87 10.53 28.38
N HIS A 4 -1.18 9.55 27.53
CA HIS A 4 -1.11 9.79 26.10
C HIS A 4 -2.38 10.54 25.74
N ASP A 5 -2.27 11.86 25.78
CA ASP A 5 -3.27 12.77 25.22
C ASP A 5 -3.63 12.26 23.83
N SER A 6 -4.90 11.91 23.68
CA SER A 6 -5.53 11.56 22.42
C SER A 6 -5.55 12.80 21.54
N VAL A 7 -4.42 13.11 20.91
CA VAL A 7 -4.43 13.97 19.73
C VAL A 7 -5.29 13.23 18.72
N SER A 8 -6.51 13.72 18.52
CA SER A 8 -7.39 13.23 17.47
C SER A 8 -6.60 13.33 16.16
N LEU A 9 -6.30 12.19 15.53
CA LEU A 9 -5.66 12.14 14.22
C LEU A 9 -6.54 12.93 13.24
N PRO A 10 -6.09 14.09 12.73
CA PRO A 10 -6.95 14.94 11.91
C PRO A 10 -7.22 14.27 10.56
N ALA A 11 -8.41 14.51 10.02
CA ALA A 11 -8.72 14.10 8.65
C ALA A 11 -7.94 14.90 7.63
N PHE A 12 -7.60 14.29 6.49
CA PHE A 12 -7.15 15.06 5.35
C PHE A 12 -8.31 15.91 4.80
N GLU A 13 -8.04 17.18 4.55
CA GLU A 13 -9.03 18.14 4.08
C GLU A 13 -8.98 18.25 2.55
N TRP A 14 -9.85 17.50 1.89
CA TRP A 14 -10.06 17.65 0.45
C TRP A 14 -10.75 18.97 0.13
N THR A 15 -10.18 19.73 -0.81
CA THR A 15 -10.78 20.95 -1.36
C THR A 15 -11.26 20.73 -2.79
N ASP A 16 -11.60 21.80 -3.51
CA ASP A 16 -12.02 21.74 -4.91
C ASP A 16 -10.86 21.52 -5.90
N LYS A 17 -9.60 21.45 -5.41
CA LYS A 17 -8.47 21.02 -6.23
C LYS A 17 -8.68 19.58 -6.72
N SER A 18 -8.03 19.25 -7.84
CA SER A 18 -7.91 17.86 -8.28
C SER A 18 -7.10 17.03 -7.28
N GLU A 19 -7.19 15.71 -7.35
CA GLU A 19 -6.40 14.79 -6.52
C GLU A 19 -4.90 15.06 -6.64
N MET A 20 -4.39 15.22 -7.88
CA MET A 20 -3.00 15.62 -8.10
C MET A 20 -2.67 17.03 -7.57
N GLY A 21 -3.65 17.93 -7.55
CA GLY A 21 -3.47 19.27 -6.97
C GLY A 21 -3.26 19.26 -5.45
N HIS A 22 -3.60 18.15 -4.78
CA HIS A 22 -3.38 17.92 -3.36
C HIS A 22 -2.12 17.10 -3.05
N LYS A 23 -1.31 16.77 -4.05
CA LYS A 23 -0.17 15.85 -3.93
C LYS A 23 0.79 16.19 -2.81
N GLU A 24 1.27 17.44 -2.78
CA GLU A 24 2.20 17.88 -1.75
C GLU A 24 1.57 17.81 -0.35
N GLU A 25 0.31 18.25 -0.23
CA GLU A 25 -0.42 18.30 1.04
C GLU A 25 -0.68 16.90 1.62
N TYR A 26 -1.11 15.94 0.80
CA TYR A 26 -1.33 14.59 1.31
C TYR A 26 -0.01 13.87 1.63
N MET A 27 1.07 14.16 0.90
CA MET A 27 2.39 13.60 1.20
C MET A 27 2.93 14.14 2.52
N GLU A 28 2.75 15.43 2.79
CA GLU A 28 3.05 16.02 4.10
C GLU A 28 2.20 15.40 5.20
N TRP A 29 0.89 15.21 4.95
CA TRP A 29 -0.02 14.57 5.91
C TRP A 29 0.43 13.13 6.23
N LEU A 30 0.75 12.31 5.22
CA LEU A 30 1.22 10.94 5.39
C LEU A 30 2.51 10.88 6.22
N ARG A 31 3.51 11.71 5.89
CA ARG A 31 4.79 11.75 6.62
C ARG A 31 4.61 12.19 8.07
N LYS A 32 3.70 13.13 8.33
CA LYS A 32 3.45 13.66 9.67
C LYS A 32 2.66 12.70 10.55
N TYR A 33 1.64 12.04 9.99
CA TYR A 33 0.66 11.30 10.79
C TYR A 33 0.76 9.78 10.66
N VAL A 34 1.46 9.28 9.65
CA VAL A 34 1.72 7.84 9.45
C VAL A 34 3.23 7.62 9.38
N PRO A 35 3.97 7.85 10.50
CA PRO A 35 5.41 7.67 10.53
C PRO A 35 5.77 6.22 10.28
N LEU A 36 6.80 6.00 9.46
CA LEU A 36 7.30 4.68 9.12
C LEU A 36 8.63 4.41 9.85
N GLY A 37 8.89 3.14 10.16
CA GLY A 37 10.14 2.69 10.78
C GLY A 37 11.19 2.26 9.75
N ASN A 38 12.37 1.82 10.21
CA ASN A 38 13.38 1.13 9.39
C ASN A 38 13.84 1.85 8.11
N HIS A 39 13.98 3.18 8.12
CA HIS A 39 14.34 3.94 6.90
C HIS A 39 13.34 3.76 5.74
N LEU A 40 12.12 3.31 6.02
CA LEU A 40 11.02 3.31 5.05
C LEU A 40 10.45 4.72 4.93
N ILE A 41 10.04 5.07 3.71
CA ILE A 41 9.45 6.37 3.40
C ILE A 41 8.21 6.22 2.54
N TRP A 42 7.30 7.18 2.67
CA TRP A 42 6.28 7.45 1.66
C TRP A 42 6.95 8.15 0.48
N HIS A 43 6.99 7.49 -0.67
CA HIS A 43 7.57 8.02 -1.89
C HIS A 43 6.48 8.27 -2.94
N ASP A 44 6.43 9.52 -3.42
CA ASP A 44 5.49 9.95 -4.46
C ASP A 44 5.93 9.38 -5.82
N VAL A 45 5.02 8.65 -6.45
CA VAL A 45 5.24 8.06 -7.78
C VAL A 45 4.09 8.35 -8.74
N GLY A 46 3.18 9.27 -8.41
CA GLY A 46 1.97 9.56 -9.21
C GLY A 46 2.26 10.05 -10.64
N GLY A 47 3.46 10.57 -10.88
CA GLY A 47 3.93 10.94 -12.22
C GLY A 47 4.59 9.80 -13.02
N ASN A 48 4.89 8.66 -12.38
CA ASN A 48 5.52 7.51 -13.00
C ASN A 48 4.47 6.47 -13.43
N HIS A 49 3.80 6.75 -14.55
CA HIS A 49 2.77 5.87 -15.11
C HIS A 49 3.28 4.51 -15.63
N GLY A 50 4.59 4.27 -15.57
CA GLY A 50 5.22 3.02 -15.99
C GLY A 50 5.78 2.18 -14.86
N LEU A 51 5.71 2.64 -13.60
CA LEU A 51 6.32 1.96 -12.47
C LEU A 51 5.87 0.50 -12.32
N LEU A 52 4.61 0.21 -12.64
CA LEU A 52 4.00 -1.12 -12.48
C LEU A 52 3.79 -1.81 -13.84
N ASN A 53 4.52 -1.39 -14.87
CA ASN A 53 4.44 -2.05 -16.17
C ASN A 53 5.04 -3.46 -16.09
N ILE A 54 4.27 -4.43 -16.56
CA ILE A 54 4.70 -5.82 -16.74
C ILE A 54 4.40 -6.20 -18.18
N SER A 55 5.40 -6.70 -18.89
CA SER A 55 5.25 -7.13 -20.28
C SER A 55 5.99 -8.43 -20.53
N GLY A 56 5.30 -9.40 -21.15
CA GLY A 56 5.89 -10.70 -21.48
C GLY A 56 6.17 -11.60 -20.26
N ASP A 57 5.52 -11.34 -19.13
CA ASP A 57 5.63 -12.21 -17.96
C ASP A 57 4.86 -13.50 -18.20
N HIS A 58 5.56 -14.64 -18.14
CA HIS A 58 5.00 -15.96 -18.40
C HIS A 58 3.90 -16.38 -17.42
N ARG A 59 3.83 -15.76 -16.23
CA ARG A 59 2.79 -16.01 -15.22
C ARG A 59 1.45 -15.38 -15.62
N LEU A 60 1.47 -14.38 -16.50
CA LEU A 60 0.28 -13.62 -16.90
C LEU A 60 -0.04 -13.83 -18.39
N PRO A 61 -1.31 -14.10 -18.75
CA PRO A 61 -1.73 -14.19 -20.15
C PRO A 61 -1.90 -12.80 -20.82
N PHE A 62 -1.57 -11.72 -20.13
CA PHE A 62 -1.71 -10.34 -20.59
C PHE A 62 -0.62 -9.44 -19.99
N ASN A 63 -0.38 -8.29 -20.62
CA ASN A 63 0.49 -7.26 -20.09
C ASN A 63 -0.28 -6.36 -19.12
N ILE A 64 0.40 -5.88 -18.08
CA ILE A 64 -0.13 -4.87 -17.16
C ILE A 64 0.57 -3.54 -17.46
N ARG A 65 -0.21 -2.45 -17.49
CA ARG A 65 0.33 -1.09 -17.60
C ARG A 65 -0.27 -0.21 -16.52
N GLY A 66 0.56 0.61 -15.88
CA GLY A 66 0.09 1.57 -14.90
C GLY A 66 1.17 2.01 -13.91
N GLY A 67 0.74 2.88 -13.01
CA GLY A 67 1.48 3.30 -11.83
C GLY A 67 0.54 3.25 -10.62
N THR A 68 0.91 3.97 -9.58
CA THR A 68 0.08 4.23 -8.40
C THR A 68 0.40 5.64 -7.91
N ASP A 69 -0.33 6.17 -6.93
CA ASP A 69 -0.06 7.51 -6.41
C ASP A 69 1.20 7.53 -5.53
N VAL A 70 1.34 6.56 -4.63
CA VAL A 70 2.41 6.53 -3.61
C VAL A 70 2.86 5.09 -3.36
N VAL A 71 4.15 4.90 -3.03
CA VAL A 71 4.67 3.63 -2.52
C VAL A 71 5.35 3.78 -1.17
N VAL A 72 5.41 2.68 -0.42
CA VAL A 72 6.30 2.52 0.73
C VAL A 72 7.54 1.74 0.27
N VAL A 73 8.71 2.34 0.47
CA VAL A 73 9.99 1.81 -0.01
C VAL A 73 11.13 2.27 0.91
N GLY A 74 12.28 1.62 0.87
CA GLY A 74 13.47 2.09 1.57
C GLY A 74 14.06 3.37 0.95
N GLU A 75 14.55 4.28 1.78
CA GLU A 75 15.21 5.52 1.34
C GLU A 75 16.42 5.25 0.42
N ASN A 76 17.17 4.18 0.70
CA ASN A 76 18.29 3.75 -0.13
C ASN A 76 17.84 3.22 -1.51
N ASP A 77 16.69 2.57 -1.60
CA ASP A 77 16.20 2.01 -2.87
C ASP A 77 15.80 3.14 -3.83
N VAL A 78 15.24 4.24 -3.30
CA VAL A 78 15.00 5.46 -4.09
C VAL A 78 16.32 6.02 -4.63
N SER A 79 17.33 6.15 -3.77
CA SER A 79 18.64 6.68 -4.16
C SER A 79 19.36 5.82 -5.20
N ASN A 80 19.11 4.52 -5.20
CA ASN A 80 19.69 3.55 -6.14
C ASN A 80 18.79 3.25 -7.34
N ASN A 81 17.62 3.90 -7.46
CA ASN A 81 16.64 3.64 -8.52
C ASN A 81 16.17 2.17 -8.59
N LEU A 82 15.94 1.56 -7.42
CA LEU A 82 15.47 0.18 -7.23
C LEU A 82 14.05 0.13 -6.61
N ILE A 83 13.24 1.14 -6.91
CA ILE A 83 11.93 1.33 -6.28
C ILE A 83 11.00 0.17 -6.62
N GLN A 84 10.93 -0.24 -7.90
CA GLN A 84 10.00 -1.25 -8.40
C GLN A 84 10.27 -2.64 -7.80
N GLU A 85 11.54 -2.95 -7.53
CA GLU A 85 12.02 -4.22 -7.02
C GLU A 85 11.85 -4.35 -5.49
N ASN A 86 11.65 -3.23 -4.77
CA ASN A 86 11.68 -3.18 -3.31
C ASN A 86 10.44 -2.52 -2.69
N ILE A 87 9.29 -2.60 -3.35
CA ILE A 87 8.04 -2.05 -2.83
C ILE A 87 7.57 -2.85 -1.60
N TYR A 88 7.20 -2.16 -0.52
CA TYR A 88 6.55 -2.76 0.64
C TYR A 88 5.03 -2.63 0.57
N ALA A 89 4.54 -1.49 0.07
CA ALA A 89 3.13 -1.26 -0.16
C ALA A 89 2.92 -0.26 -1.31
N ILE A 90 1.83 -0.44 -2.04
CA ILE A 90 1.27 0.59 -2.92
C ILE A 90 0.13 1.30 -2.20
N LEU A 91 -0.07 2.58 -2.50
CA LEU A 91 -1.15 3.40 -1.95
C LEU A 91 -1.81 4.19 -3.08
N GLU A 92 -3.05 3.85 -3.34
CA GLU A 92 -3.95 4.58 -4.22
C GLU A 92 -4.81 5.53 -3.37
N ILE A 93 -4.81 6.81 -3.73
CA ILE A 93 -5.47 7.89 -2.99
C ILE A 93 -6.64 8.41 -3.83
N LYS A 94 -7.82 8.50 -3.21
CA LYS A 94 -9.03 8.98 -3.90
C LYS A 94 -9.83 9.92 -3.03
N LYS A 95 -10.32 11.03 -3.58
CA LYS A 95 -11.23 11.93 -2.86
C LYS A 95 -12.53 11.22 -2.47
N TYR A 96 -12.98 10.29 -3.30
CA TYR A 96 -14.13 9.42 -3.08
C TYR A 96 -13.79 7.98 -3.50
N VAL A 97 -13.93 7.03 -2.57
CA VAL A 97 -13.64 5.63 -2.84
C VAL A 97 -14.83 4.94 -3.52
N GLU A 98 -14.61 4.46 -4.74
CA GLU A 98 -15.59 3.72 -5.54
C GLU A 98 -15.15 2.28 -5.81
N ARG A 99 -16.08 1.44 -6.30
CA ARG A 99 -15.79 0.03 -6.62
C ARG A 99 -14.66 -0.11 -7.66
N LYS A 100 -14.58 0.80 -8.62
CA LYS A 100 -13.53 0.80 -9.65
C LYS A 100 -12.14 1.00 -9.04
N ASN A 101 -12.02 1.84 -8.01
CA ASN A 101 -10.76 2.08 -7.32
C ASN A 101 -10.30 0.81 -6.58
N VAL A 102 -11.23 0.05 -5.99
CA VAL A 102 -10.90 -1.25 -5.39
C VAL A 102 -10.28 -2.21 -6.41
N MET A 103 -10.85 -2.31 -7.61
CA MET A 103 -10.31 -3.19 -8.65
C MET A 103 -8.93 -2.71 -9.13
N GLN A 104 -8.77 -1.40 -9.28
CA GLN A 104 -7.51 -0.79 -9.68
C GLN A 104 -6.40 -1.07 -8.66
N THR A 105 -6.63 -0.80 -7.37
CA THR A 105 -5.66 -1.07 -6.30
C THR A 105 -5.28 -2.55 -6.20
N ILE A 106 -6.21 -3.48 -6.48
CA ILE A 106 -5.90 -4.91 -6.52
C ILE A 106 -4.96 -5.24 -7.68
N LEU A 107 -5.16 -4.66 -8.87
CA LEU A 107 -4.27 -4.85 -10.00
C LEU A 107 -2.89 -4.24 -9.76
N GLU A 108 -2.83 -3.06 -9.13
CA GLU A 108 -1.58 -2.42 -8.73
C GLU A 108 -0.80 -3.27 -7.71
N LEU A 109 -1.50 -3.83 -6.71
CA LEU A 109 -0.93 -4.80 -5.77
C LEU A 109 -0.33 -6.00 -6.51
N ILE A 110 -1.09 -6.63 -7.41
CA ILE A 110 -0.62 -7.80 -8.16
C ILE A 110 0.63 -7.45 -8.97
N ALA A 111 0.62 -6.31 -9.66
CA ALA A 111 1.75 -5.88 -10.46
C ALA A 111 2.99 -5.61 -9.59
N ALA A 112 2.83 -4.87 -8.49
CA ALA A 112 3.92 -4.58 -7.57
C ALA A 112 4.49 -5.85 -6.94
N ASP A 113 3.64 -6.81 -6.56
CA ASP A 113 4.09 -8.06 -5.96
C ASP A 113 4.83 -8.94 -6.98
N LEU A 114 4.42 -8.97 -8.24
CA LEU A 114 5.13 -9.75 -9.29
C LEU A 114 6.55 -9.25 -9.61
N THR A 115 6.83 -7.96 -9.41
CA THR A 115 8.11 -7.32 -9.77
C THR A 115 9.04 -7.14 -8.58
N THR A 116 8.49 -7.15 -7.38
CA THR A 116 9.23 -7.04 -6.13
C THR A 116 9.89 -8.38 -5.78
N ILE A 117 11.08 -8.34 -5.16
CA ILE A 117 11.85 -9.53 -4.75
C ILE A 117 11.00 -10.57 -4.01
N ASP A 118 11.31 -11.86 -4.20
CA ASP A 118 10.49 -13.00 -3.73
C ASP A 118 10.26 -13.02 -2.21
N THR A 119 11.21 -12.49 -1.43
CA THR A 119 11.12 -12.46 0.04
C THR A 119 10.26 -11.32 0.58
N ARG A 120 9.77 -10.43 -0.30
CA ARG A 120 8.97 -9.25 0.06
C ARG A 120 7.53 -9.43 -0.40
N ILE A 121 6.64 -9.52 0.59
CA ILE A 121 5.20 -9.55 0.38
C ILE A 121 4.69 -8.11 0.35
N VAL A 122 4.02 -7.73 -0.74
CA VAL A 122 3.48 -6.39 -0.96
C VAL A 122 2.04 -6.27 -0.42
N PHE A 123 1.68 -5.08 0.05
CA PHE A 123 0.30 -4.73 0.41
C PHE A 123 -0.27 -3.65 -0.51
N GLY A 124 -1.55 -3.76 -0.83
CA GLY A 124 -2.30 -2.69 -1.51
C GLY A 124 -3.05 -1.86 -0.49
N ILE A 125 -2.99 -0.53 -0.59
CA ILE A 125 -3.74 0.38 0.28
C ILE A 125 -4.61 1.27 -0.61
N LEU A 126 -5.89 1.38 -0.27
CA LEU A 126 -6.81 2.34 -0.88
C LEU A 126 -7.36 3.23 0.22
N SER A 127 -7.25 4.54 0.03
CA SER A 127 -7.67 5.49 1.05
C SER A 127 -8.20 6.79 0.49
N ASP A 128 -9.18 7.38 1.18
CA ASP A 128 -9.51 8.80 1.01
C ASP A 128 -8.80 9.70 2.03
N LEU A 129 -7.88 9.15 2.81
CA LEU A 129 -7.19 9.80 3.93
C LEU A 129 -8.15 10.38 4.98
N ARG A 130 -9.45 10.06 4.86
CA ARG A 130 -10.48 10.25 5.86
C ARG A 130 -10.66 8.92 6.58
N ASP A 131 -11.88 8.40 6.67
CA ASP A 131 -12.18 7.18 7.40
C ASP A 131 -12.33 5.94 6.50
N ASP A 132 -12.28 6.07 5.16
CA ASP A 132 -12.26 4.91 4.27
C ASP A 132 -10.82 4.50 3.99
N TRP A 133 -10.35 3.49 4.74
CA TRP A 133 -9.07 2.85 4.55
C TRP A 133 -9.26 1.35 4.33
N ARG A 134 -8.67 0.83 3.26
CA ARG A 134 -8.73 -0.58 2.90
C ARG A 134 -7.34 -1.09 2.61
N ILE A 135 -7.01 -2.25 3.16
CA ILE A 135 -5.73 -2.93 2.96
C ILE A 135 -6.02 -4.25 2.26
N PHE A 136 -5.25 -4.56 1.23
CA PHE A 136 -5.37 -5.75 0.38
C PHE A 136 -4.07 -6.56 0.41
N TRP A 137 -4.19 -7.88 0.32
CA TRP A 137 -3.04 -8.79 0.24
C TRP A 137 -3.42 -10.12 -0.42
N CYS A 138 -2.42 -10.86 -0.88
CA CYS A 138 -2.56 -12.25 -1.33
C CYS A 138 -2.56 -13.20 -0.12
N GLY A 139 -3.62 -13.99 0.04
CA GLY A 139 -3.73 -15.01 1.08
C GLY A 139 -3.29 -16.39 0.61
N SER A 140 -2.86 -17.26 1.54
CA SER A 140 -2.40 -18.62 1.22
C SER A 140 -3.47 -19.54 0.60
N ASP A 141 -4.75 -19.18 0.68
CA ASP A 141 -5.85 -19.85 -0.04
C ASP A 141 -6.02 -19.39 -1.51
N ARG A 142 -5.00 -18.72 -2.06
CA ARG A 142 -4.95 -18.21 -3.43
C ARG A 142 -6.05 -17.22 -3.77
N LYS A 143 -6.41 -16.37 -2.79
CA LYS A 143 -7.40 -15.30 -2.96
C LYS A 143 -6.84 -13.97 -2.50
N ILE A 144 -7.31 -12.91 -3.16
CA ILE A 144 -7.14 -11.55 -2.65
C ILE A 144 -8.01 -11.39 -1.41
N LYS A 145 -7.36 -11.05 -0.31
CA LYS A 145 -7.99 -10.71 0.97
C LYS A 145 -8.03 -9.21 1.13
N PHE A 146 -8.94 -8.75 1.97
CA PHE A 146 -8.97 -7.35 2.35
C PHE A 146 -9.43 -7.16 3.79
N TRP A 147 -9.03 -6.03 4.34
CA TRP A 147 -9.52 -5.52 5.62
C TRP A 147 -9.86 -4.05 5.45
N LYS A 148 -11.03 -3.66 5.95
CA LYS A 148 -11.46 -2.26 6.00
C LYS A 148 -11.38 -1.77 7.44
N ALA A 149 -10.69 -0.67 7.66
CA ALA A 149 -10.63 -0.04 8.96
C ALA A 149 -12.00 0.54 9.34
N GLN A 150 -12.32 0.54 10.65
CA GLN A 150 -13.52 1.20 11.15
C GLN A 150 -13.41 2.73 11.09
N ASN A 151 -12.19 3.26 11.25
CA ASN A 151 -11.88 4.69 11.16
C ASN A 151 -10.38 4.89 10.89
N ARG A 152 -10.00 6.14 10.62
CA ARG A 152 -8.62 6.57 10.36
C ARG A 152 -7.63 6.19 11.45
N ALA A 153 -8.02 6.28 12.72
CA ALA A 153 -7.11 6.10 13.83
C ALA A 153 -6.67 4.63 13.91
N ILE A 154 -7.63 3.72 13.72
CA ILE A 154 -7.35 2.29 13.64
C ILE A 154 -6.53 1.99 12.38
N ALA A 155 -6.87 2.59 11.23
CA ALA A 155 -6.10 2.40 10.00
C ALA A 155 -4.62 2.77 10.15
N VAL A 156 -4.35 3.98 10.65
CA VAL A 156 -2.98 4.48 10.85
C VAL A 156 -2.23 3.66 11.88
N GLN A 157 -2.84 3.30 13.01
CA GLN A 157 -2.20 2.42 14.00
C GLN A 157 -1.87 1.04 13.41
N THR A 158 -2.75 0.49 12.57
CA THR A 158 -2.50 -0.76 11.86
C THR A 158 -1.35 -0.63 10.87
N LEU A 159 -1.31 0.43 10.06
CA LEU A 159 -0.22 0.66 9.10
C LEU A 159 1.13 0.84 9.80
N ILE A 160 1.18 1.61 10.89
CA ILE A 160 2.40 1.78 11.69
C ILE A 160 2.88 0.43 12.24
N LYS A 161 1.98 -0.44 12.69
CA LYS A 161 2.37 -1.79 13.15
C LYS A 161 2.86 -2.68 12.01
N LEU A 162 2.19 -2.63 10.85
CA LEU A 162 2.54 -3.44 9.68
C LEU A 162 3.88 -3.03 9.07
N LEU A 163 4.19 -1.73 9.08
CA LEU A 163 5.37 -1.15 8.42
C LEU A 163 6.47 -0.72 9.40
N GLY A 164 6.21 -0.77 10.71
CA GLY A 164 7.07 -0.20 11.75
C GLY A 164 7.95 -1.19 12.50
N ASN A 165 7.96 -2.47 12.14
CA ASN A 165 8.91 -3.46 12.67
C ASN A 165 8.96 -3.55 14.20
N THR A 166 7.83 -3.38 14.88
CA THR A 166 7.73 -3.84 16.25
C THR A 166 7.71 -5.37 16.18
N GLY A 167 8.63 -6.07 16.87
CA GLY A 167 8.70 -7.56 16.93
C GLY A 167 7.44 -8.26 17.46
N THR A 168 6.29 -7.59 17.44
CA THR A 168 4.95 -8.14 17.50
C THR A 168 4.63 -8.85 16.20
N ASN A 169 4.20 -10.11 16.32
CA ASN A 169 3.67 -10.93 15.25
C ASN A 169 2.79 -10.09 14.30
N LEU A 170 3.24 -9.87 13.06
CA LEU A 170 2.55 -9.12 11.98
C LEU A 170 1.12 -9.64 11.73
N GLU A 171 0.86 -10.88 12.14
CA GLU A 171 -0.43 -11.58 12.17
C GLU A 171 -1.45 -10.95 13.15
N SER A 172 -1.00 -10.16 14.13
CA SER A 172 -1.87 -9.56 15.16
C SER A 172 -2.45 -8.19 14.78
N ALA A 173 -1.84 -7.48 13.82
CA ALA A 173 -2.28 -6.12 13.45
C ALA A 173 -3.46 -6.10 12.46
N ILE A 174 -3.52 -7.09 11.57
CA ILE A 174 -4.70 -7.45 10.80
C ILE A 174 -4.90 -8.95 11.04
N PRO A 175 -5.85 -9.35 11.90
CA PRO A 175 -6.14 -10.74 12.12
C PRO A 175 -6.68 -11.34 10.82
N ALA A 176 -6.28 -12.58 10.52
CA ALA A 176 -6.77 -13.44 9.45
C ALA A 176 -6.16 -13.25 8.05
N ALA A 177 -4.91 -13.62 7.90
CA ALA A 177 -4.49 -14.72 7.00
C ALA A 177 -2.98 -14.65 6.83
N GLU A 178 -2.34 -15.81 6.79
CA GLU A 178 -1.01 -15.95 6.23
C GLU A 178 -0.97 -15.25 4.86
N ARG A 179 0.03 -14.38 4.71
CA ARG A 179 0.24 -13.58 3.51
C ARG A 179 1.29 -14.27 2.69
N VAL A 180 1.08 -14.31 1.38
CA VAL A 180 1.98 -15.01 0.46
C VAL A 180 2.24 -14.13 -0.76
N LYS A 181 3.27 -14.46 -1.53
CA LYS A 181 3.48 -13.89 -2.86
C LYS A 181 2.37 -14.34 -3.80
N ILE A 182 2.01 -13.50 -4.76
CA ILE A 182 1.10 -13.85 -5.85
C ILE A 182 1.62 -15.03 -6.68
N ASP A 183 2.94 -15.24 -6.71
CA ASP A 183 3.56 -16.37 -7.42
C ASP A 183 3.02 -17.73 -6.98
N THR A 184 2.71 -17.86 -5.70
CA THR A 184 2.12 -19.08 -5.12
C THR A 184 0.74 -19.42 -5.70
N PHE A 185 0.09 -18.49 -6.41
CA PHE A 185 -1.19 -18.73 -7.07
C PHE A 185 -1.00 -19.52 -8.38
N PHE A 186 0.18 -19.39 -9.02
CA PHE A 186 0.52 -20.04 -10.28
C PHE A 186 1.19 -21.40 -10.09
N ASP A 187 1.78 -21.65 -8.92
CA ASP A 187 2.28 -22.96 -8.56
C ASP A 187 1.10 -23.95 -8.53
N ASN A 188 1.17 -25.04 -9.33
CA ASN A 188 0.14 -26.06 -9.56
C ASN A 188 -0.92 -25.79 -10.65
N VAL A 189 -0.61 -24.99 -11.68
CA VAL A 189 -1.36 -25.05 -12.94
C VAL A 189 -0.69 -26.10 -13.84
N ASP A 190 -0.99 -27.37 -13.58
CA ASP A 190 -0.73 -28.49 -14.51
C ASP A 190 -1.81 -28.54 -15.61
#